data_AF-A0A1F3APJ5-F1
#
_entry.id   AF-A0A1F3APJ5-F1
#
_cell.length_a   1.000
_cell.length_b   1.000
_cell.length_c   1.000
_cell.angle_alpha   90.00
_cell.angle_beta   90.00
_cell.angle_gamma   90.00
#
_symmetry.space_group_name_H-M   'P 1'
#
loop_
_entity.id
_entity.type
_entity.pdbx_description
1 polymer ?
#
loop_
_entity_poly.entity_id
_entity_poly.type
_entity_poly.pdbx_seq_one_letter_code
_entity_poly.pdbx_strand_id
1 'polypeptide(L)'
;MTGIWQADDDGVLNPATIRLTPGAIIPKAVGSSGLQPLKAPGSFDTSQLVLKELRDNIRIALLGDKLGQPGAPTMTATEVLERAAEMARILGATYGRLQSELLTPLILRAVSILRRRGEIEPLRIDGRTIDLQYRSPLALAQARQDAEATLSWVSSISPLGGEAMAAVDMAGLARWLAESMGVPSNLLRPSSPATPGAGLPDMSALMTSLPRTADGASLDLTALETMLKEALGPQAAVSPLPQEVTHEP
;
A
#
# COMPACT_ATOMS: atom_id res chain seq x y z
N MET A 1 52.26 -31.40 16.37
CA MET A 1 52.02 -32.18 15.14
C MET A 1 52.03 -33.65 15.54
N THR A 2 50.86 -34.27 15.71
CA THR A 2 50.72 -35.66 16.19
C THR A 2 50.08 -36.49 15.07
N GLY A 3 50.92 -37.00 14.18
CA GLY A 3 50.52 -37.89 13.10
C GLY A 3 51.19 -39.25 13.24
N ILE A 4 50.64 -40.24 12.56
CA ILE A 4 51.32 -41.51 12.29
C ILE A 4 51.90 -41.40 10.89
N TRP A 5 53.16 -41.76 10.73
CA TRP A 5 53.88 -41.63 9.47
C TRP A 5 54.21 -43.01 8.93
N GLN A 6 54.19 -43.17 7.60
CA GLN A 6 54.60 -44.41 6.95
C GLN A 6 55.80 -44.11 6.06
N ALA A 7 56.82 -44.97 6.13
CA ALA A 7 58.05 -44.84 5.33
C ALA A 7 58.30 -46.14 4.57
N ASP A 8 58.81 -46.02 3.35
CA ASP A 8 59.22 -47.18 2.57
C ASP A 8 60.47 -47.82 3.22
N ASP A 9 60.39 -49.12 3.48
CA ASP A 9 61.44 -49.91 4.12
C ASP A 9 61.43 -51.35 3.58
N ASP A 10 62.57 -52.05 3.66
CA ASP A 10 62.77 -53.42 3.13
C ASP A 10 62.12 -54.51 4.01
N GLY A 11 61.35 -54.10 5.03
CA GLY A 11 60.65 -54.97 5.97
C GLY A 11 59.22 -55.31 5.56
N VAL A 12 58.80 -56.56 5.81
CA VAL A 12 57.38 -56.97 5.73
C VAL A 12 56.64 -56.48 6.97
N LEU A 13 55.61 -55.64 6.78
CA LEU A 13 54.76 -55.14 7.86
C LEU A 13 54.00 -56.30 8.53
N ASN A 14 54.20 -56.49 9.83
CA ASN A 14 53.44 -57.44 10.65
C ASN A 14 52.30 -56.73 11.41
N PRO A 15 51.02 -56.94 11.02
CA PRO A 15 49.89 -56.27 11.64
C PRO A 15 49.65 -56.68 13.10
N ALA A 16 50.19 -57.81 13.57
CA ALA A 16 50.00 -58.28 14.94
C ALA A 16 50.93 -57.61 15.96
N THR A 17 52.05 -57.01 15.51
CA THR A 17 53.10 -56.46 16.40
C THR A 17 53.18 -54.92 16.36
N ILE A 18 52.47 -54.31 15.42
CA ILE A 18 52.52 -52.87 15.19
C ILE A 18 51.87 -52.06 16.32
N ARG A 19 52.51 -50.95 16.72
CA ARG A 19 52.00 -50.03 17.75
C ARG A 19 51.62 -48.69 17.12
N LEU A 20 50.34 -48.35 17.18
CA LEU A 20 49.81 -47.08 16.67
C LEU A 20 49.90 -46.01 17.76
N THR A 21 51.08 -45.40 17.90
CA THR A 21 51.32 -44.28 18.85
C THR A 21 51.60 -42.99 18.09
N PRO A 22 51.17 -41.81 18.59
CA PRO A 22 51.44 -40.54 17.94
C PRO A 22 52.94 -40.31 17.74
N GLY A 23 53.36 -39.97 16.52
CA GLY A 23 54.77 -39.79 16.15
C GLY A 23 55.49 -41.07 15.70
N ALA A 24 54.83 -42.23 15.70
CA ALA A 24 55.42 -43.46 15.20
C ALA A 24 55.62 -43.42 13.67
N ILE A 25 56.77 -43.95 13.23
CA ILE A 25 57.07 -44.24 11.82
C ILE A 25 56.86 -45.73 11.61
N ILE A 26 55.96 -46.09 10.71
CA ILE A 26 55.60 -47.46 10.39
C ILE A 26 56.26 -47.84 9.07
N PRO A 27 57.11 -48.88 9.05
CA PRO A 27 57.72 -49.36 7.81
C PRO A 27 56.65 -50.00 6.93
N LYS A 28 56.61 -49.62 5.66
CA LYS A 28 55.81 -50.28 4.63
C LYS A 28 56.74 -50.79 3.54
N ALA A 29 56.40 -51.94 2.96
CA ALA A 29 57.16 -52.46 1.83
C ALA A 29 57.13 -51.48 0.64
N VAL A 30 58.23 -51.39 -0.09
CA VAL A 30 58.32 -50.62 -1.33
C VAL A 30 57.21 -51.06 -2.32
N GLY A 31 56.43 -50.09 -2.80
CA GLY A 31 55.28 -50.37 -3.69
C GLY A 31 53.99 -50.85 -2.99
N SER A 32 53.99 -51.05 -1.67
CA SER A 32 52.77 -51.31 -0.90
C SER A 32 51.99 -50.04 -0.62
N SER A 33 50.66 -50.16 -0.62
CA SER A 33 49.74 -49.10 -0.20
C SER A 33 49.75 -48.83 1.32
N GLY A 34 50.44 -49.69 2.09
CA GLY A 34 50.60 -49.54 3.53
C GLY A 34 49.27 -49.63 4.29
N LEU A 35 49.23 -49.02 5.48
CA LEU A 35 47.99 -48.85 6.23
C LEU A 35 47.11 -47.83 5.52
N GLN A 36 45.96 -48.29 5.02
CA GLN A 36 44.93 -47.41 4.49
C GLN A 36 43.85 -47.18 5.55
N PRO A 37 43.32 -45.95 5.67
CA PRO A 37 42.14 -45.72 6.47
C PRO A 37 41.01 -46.58 5.91
N LEU A 38 40.27 -47.27 6.79
CA LEU A 38 39.08 -48.00 6.41
C LEU A 38 38.08 -46.98 5.84
N LYS A 39 37.82 -47.05 4.53
CA LYS A 39 36.77 -46.26 3.90
C LYS A 39 35.43 -46.81 4.38
N ALA A 40 34.75 -46.07 5.25
CA ALA A 40 33.39 -46.41 5.65
C ALA A 40 32.52 -46.49 4.36
N PRO A 41 31.90 -47.64 4.06
CA PRO A 41 30.97 -47.73 2.94
C PRO A 41 29.74 -46.87 3.28
N GLY A 42 29.61 -45.72 2.61
CA GLY A 42 28.53 -44.78 2.84
C GLY A 42 28.99 -43.40 3.32
N SER A 43 29.88 -42.74 2.57
CA SER A 43 29.95 -41.27 2.61
C SER A 43 28.64 -40.71 2.06
N PHE A 44 27.57 -40.83 2.85
CA PHE A 44 26.27 -40.27 2.57
C PHE A 44 26.36 -38.79 2.92
N ASP A 45 26.53 -37.96 1.89
CA ASP A 45 26.33 -36.50 2.02
C ASP A 45 24.85 -36.14 2.27
N THR A 46 24.01 -37.07 2.74
CA THR A 46 22.63 -36.79 3.18
C THR A 46 22.62 -35.78 4.31
N SER A 47 23.58 -35.83 5.23
CA SER A 47 23.72 -34.80 6.27
C SER A 47 23.92 -33.41 5.65
N GLN A 48 24.70 -33.29 4.57
CA GLN A 48 24.91 -32.02 3.90
C GLN A 48 23.67 -31.56 3.12
N LEU A 49 22.92 -32.51 2.52
CA LEU A 49 21.66 -32.22 1.86
C LEU A 49 20.60 -31.69 2.84
N VAL A 50 20.41 -32.37 3.98
CA VAL A 50 19.48 -31.94 5.03
C VAL A 50 19.91 -30.59 5.63
N LEU A 51 21.20 -30.40 5.91
CA LEU A 51 21.72 -29.12 6.41
C LEU A 51 21.56 -27.98 5.40
N LYS A 52 21.62 -28.27 4.10
CA LYS A 52 21.33 -27.28 3.06
C LYS A 52 19.85 -26.92 3.07
N GLU A 53 18.95 -27.91 3.05
CA GLU A 53 17.51 -27.70 3.08
C GLU A 53 17.06 -26.92 4.31
N LEU A 54 17.58 -27.26 5.50
CA LEU A 54 17.28 -26.55 6.74
C LEU A 54 17.71 -25.07 6.67
N ARG A 55 18.92 -24.80 6.18
CA ARG A 55 19.41 -23.42 6.03
C ARG A 55 18.59 -22.64 5.01
N ASP A 56 18.18 -23.28 3.91
CA ASP A 56 17.35 -22.65 2.89
C ASP A 56 15.95 -22.34 3.44
N ASN A 57 15.35 -23.25 4.21
CA ASN A 57 14.07 -23.02 4.89
C ASN A 57 14.16 -21.88 5.92
N ILE A 58 15.24 -21.81 6.71
CA ILE A 58 15.47 -20.70 7.65
C ILE A 58 15.58 -19.38 6.90
N ARG A 59 16.32 -19.35 5.77
CA ARG A 59 16.44 -18.13 4.96
C ARG A 59 15.10 -17.68 4.39
N ILE A 60 14.29 -18.62 3.89
CA ILE A 60 12.94 -18.32 3.38
C ILE A 60 12.06 -17.77 4.50
N ALA A 61 12.06 -18.40 5.67
CA ALA A 61 11.28 -17.97 6.83
C ALA A 61 11.69 -16.56 7.32
N LEU A 62 12.97 -16.22 7.20
CA LEU A 62 13.53 -14.91 7.55
C LEU A 62 13.53 -13.93 6.36
N LEU A 63 12.92 -14.28 5.22
CA LEU A 63 12.82 -13.45 4.01
C LEU A 63 14.20 -13.03 3.44
N GLY A 64 15.25 -13.76 3.77
CA GLY A 64 16.63 -13.47 3.37
C GLY A 64 16.91 -13.69 1.88
N ASP A 65 16.00 -14.36 1.17
CA ASP A 65 16.07 -14.64 -0.27
C ASP A 65 15.42 -13.53 -1.14
N LYS A 66 14.75 -12.55 -0.53
CA LYS A 66 13.83 -11.66 -1.23
C LYS A 66 14.45 -10.42 -1.85
N LEU A 67 15.65 -10.01 -1.42
CA LEU A 67 16.38 -8.86 -1.97
C LEU A 67 17.61 -9.28 -2.80
N GLY A 68 17.63 -10.53 -3.27
CA GLY A 68 18.72 -11.12 -4.03
C GLY A 68 19.64 -11.95 -3.15
N GLN A 69 19.95 -13.16 -3.59
CA GLN A 69 20.91 -14.00 -2.87
C GLN A 69 22.33 -13.48 -3.11
N PRO A 70 23.22 -13.55 -2.10
CA PRO A 70 24.64 -13.32 -2.32
C PRO A 70 25.16 -14.28 -3.40
N GLY A 71 25.57 -13.74 -4.56
CA GLY A 71 26.07 -14.51 -5.69
C GLY A 71 25.05 -14.87 -6.79
N ALA A 72 23.79 -14.41 -6.68
CA ALA A 72 22.83 -14.49 -7.78
C ALA A 72 23.11 -13.42 -8.86
N PRO A 73 22.63 -13.62 -10.10
CA PRO A 73 22.68 -12.60 -11.15
C PRO A 73 22.07 -11.28 -10.67
N THR A 74 22.65 -10.15 -11.11
CA THR A 74 22.12 -8.82 -10.79
C THR A 74 20.66 -8.73 -11.23
N MET A 75 19.77 -8.52 -10.26
CA MET A 75 18.34 -8.46 -10.47
C MET A 75 17.97 -7.20 -11.27
N THR A 76 17.05 -7.33 -12.23
CA THR A 76 16.61 -6.17 -13.02
C THR A 76 15.67 -5.28 -12.20
N ALA A 77 15.60 -3.97 -12.53
CA ALA A 77 14.78 -3.01 -11.77
C ALA A 77 13.28 -3.41 -11.72
N THR A 78 12.75 -3.94 -12.82
CA THR A 78 11.36 -4.43 -12.90
C THR A 78 11.16 -5.67 -12.06
N GLU A 79 12.08 -6.63 -12.10
CA GLU A 79 12.01 -7.82 -11.27
C GLU A 79 12.03 -7.45 -9.77
N VAL A 80 12.85 -6.47 -9.37
CA VAL A 80 12.93 -6.01 -7.97
C VAL A 80 11.58 -5.46 -7.51
N LEU A 81 10.91 -4.67 -8.35
CA LEU A 81 9.59 -4.11 -8.06
C LEU A 81 8.53 -5.22 -7.93
N GLU A 82 8.49 -6.18 -8.86
CA GLU A 82 7.55 -7.30 -8.81
C GLU A 82 7.77 -8.19 -7.59
N ARG A 83 9.03 -8.49 -7.25
CA ARG A 83 9.35 -9.28 -6.05
C ARG A 83 8.99 -8.53 -4.77
N ALA A 84 9.19 -7.21 -4.72
CA ALA A 84 8.77 -6.39 -3.59
C ALA A 84 7.24 -6.37 -3.44
N ALA A 85 6.49 -6.29 -4.55
CA ALA A 85 5.03 -6.37 -4.55
C ALA A 85 4.53 -7.74 -4.07
N GLU A 86 5.14 -8.82 -4.54
CA GLU A 86 4.82 -10.17 -4.06
C GLU A 86 5.09 -10.34 -2.57
N MET A 87 6.20 -9.79 -2.07
CA MET A 87 6.49 -9.79 -0.64
C MET A 87 5.48 -8.99 0.18
N ALA A 88 5.09 -7.83 -0.32
CA ALA A 88 4.05 -7.04 0.31
C ALA A 88 2.73 -7.82 0.43
N ARG A 89 2.37 -8.62 -0.59
CA ARG A 89 1.18 -9.51 -0.55
C ARG A 89 1.31 -10.60 0.51
N ILE A 90 2.43 -11.34 0.52
CA ILE A 90 2.65 -12.43 1.48
C ILE A 90 2.66 -11.92 2.92
N LEU A 91 3.26 -10.75 3.17
CA LEU A 91 3.34 -10.16 4.51
C LEU A 91 2.12 -9.31 4.89
N GLY A 92 1.14 -9.14 4.01
CA GLY A 92 0.05 -8.17 4.20
C GLY A 92 -0.72 -8.38 5.51
N ALA A 93 -1.08 -9.63 5.83
CA ALA A 93 -1.77 -9.94 7.08
C ALA A 93 -0.91 -9.64 8.33
N THR A 94 0.38 -10.00 8.29
CA THR A 94 1.33 -9.73 9.39
C THR A 94 1.54 -8.23 9.58
N TYR A 95 1.65 -7.47 8.49
CA TYR A 95 1.77 -6.02 8.53
C TYR A 95 0.50 -5.37 9.08
N GLY A 96 -0.68 -5.84 8.67
CA GLY A 96 -1.96 -5.35 9.19
C GLY A 96 -2.09 -5.55 10.70
N ARG A 97 -1.67 -6.71 11.23
CA ARG A 97 -1.63 -6.96 12.68
C ARG A 97 -0.60 -6.09 13.38
N LEU A 98 0.62 -5.96 12.83
CA LEU A 98 1.64 -5.07 13.38
C LEU A 98 1.12 -3.63 13.47
N GLN A 99 0.38 -3.19 12.46
CA GLN A 99 -0.23 -1.88 12.40
C GLN A 99 -1.32 -1.70 13.45
N SER A 100 -2.27 -2.62 13.57
CA SER A 100 -3.41 -2.50 14.51
C SER A 100 -3.02 -2.78 15.97
N GLU A 101 -2.16 -3.76 16.22
CA GLU A 101 -1.82 -4.24 17.57
C GLU A 101 -0.60 -3.53 18.18
N LEU A 102 0.32 -3.00 17.37
CA LEU A 102 1.55 -2.35 17.86
C LEU A 102 1.68 -0.89 17.43
N LEU A 103 1.74 -0.61 16.12
CA LEU A 103 2.09 0.73 15.64
C LEU A 103 1.03 1.76 16.01
N THR A 104 -0.25 1.43 15.82
CA THR A 104 -1.36 2.32 16.17
C THR A 104 -1.38 2.67 17.65
N PRO A 105 -1.40 1.69 18.57
CA PRO A 105 -1.39 2.02 20.00
C PRO A 105 -0.10 2.73 20.42
N LEU A 106 1.06 2.41 19.84
CA LEU A 106 2.33 3.07 20.13
C LEU A 106 2.32 4.55 19.72
N ILE A 107 1.85 4.86 18.51
CA ILE A 107 1.75 6.24 18.00
C ILE A 107 0.75 7.04 18.84
N LEU A 108 -0.46 6.50 19.07
CA LEU A 108 -1.46 7.14 19.91
C LEU A 108 -0.92 7.41 21.32
N ARG A 109 -0.14 6.48 21.87
CA ARG A 109 0.50 6.65 23.17
C ARG A 109 1.57 7.75 23.15
N ALA A 110 2.42 7.78 22.12
CA ALA A 110 3.44 8.81 21.95
C ALA A 110 2.83 10.20 21.85
N VAL A 111 1.79 10.37 21.02
CA VAL A 111 1.03 11.63 20.88
C VAL A 111 0.41 12.04 22.22
N SER A 112 -0.22 11.10 22.94
CA SER A 112 -0.79 11.37 24.27
C SER A 112 0.26 11.87 25.28
N ILE A 113 1.48 11.31 25.25
CA ILE A 113 2.58 11.74 26.13
C ILE A 113 3.07 13.13 25.74
N LEU A 114 3.35 13.37 24.46
CA LEU A 114 3.84 14.66 23.97
C LEU A 114 2.82 15.77 24.24
N ARG A 115 1.53 15.50 24.07
CA ARG A 115 0.45 16.45 24.39
C ARG A 115 0.44 16.82 25.87
N ARG A 116 0.63 15.86 26.76
CA ARG A 116 0.71 16.13 28.21
C ARG A 116 1.96 16.92 28.61
N ARG A 117 3.01 16.87 27.79
CA ARG A 117 4.24 17.64 27.99
C ARG A 117 4.20 19.05 27.39
N GLY A 118 3.19 19.37 26.57
CA GLY A 118 3.09 20.64 25.86
C GLY A 118 4.03 20.78 24.65
N GLU A 119 4.65 19.67 24.21
CA GLU A 119 5.57 19.65 23.06
C GLU A 119 4.85 19.69 21.70
N ILE A 120 3.59 19.28 21.69
CA ILE A 120 2.72 19.35 20.53
C ILE A 120 1.44 20.09 20.92
N GLU A 121 1.01 21.00 20.06
CA GLU A 121 -0.29 21.64 20.20
C GLU A 121 -1.38 20.54 20.23
N PRO A 122 -2.38 20.61 21.13
CA PRO A 122 -3.54 19.73 21.06
C PRO A 122 -4.15 19.77 19.66
N LEU A 123 -3.93 18.70 18.90
CA LEU A 123 -4.63 18.44 17.64
C LEU A 123 -6.13 18.52 17.95
N ARG A 124 -6.80 19.59 17.50
CA ARG A 124 -8.23 19.74 17.63
C ARG A 124 -8.87 18.69 16.73
N ILE A 125 -9.45 17.67 17.33
CA ILE A 125 -10.30 16.67 16.66
C ILE A 125 -11.66 17.36 16.37
N ASP A 126 -11.62 18.42 15.58
CA ASP A 126 -12.78 19.28 15.30
C ASP A 126 -13.57 18.72 14.11
N GLY A 127 -14.30 17.63 14.34
CA GLY A 127 -15.28 17.11 13.36
C GLY A 127 -14.73 16.64 12.00
N ARG A 128 -13.42 16.76 11.78
CA ARG A 128 -12.67 16.09 10.73
C ARG A 128 -11.77 15.08 11.42
N THR A 129 -12.19 13.82 11.35
CA THR A 129 -11.45 12.67 11.85
C THR A 129 -10.05 12.69 11.24
N ILE A 130 -9.03 12.98 12.05
CA ILE A 130 -7.64 12.77 11.64
C ILE A 130 -7.47 11.26 11.56
N ASP A 131 -7.45 10.73 10.34
CA ASP A 131 -7.17 9.33 10.10
C ASP A 131 -5.65 9.11 10.05
N LEU A 132 -5.18 8.09 10.76
CA LEU A 132 -3.78 7.73 10.75
C LEU A 132 -3.51 6.93 9.48
N GLN A 133 -3.13 7.62 8.42
CA GLN A 133 -2.77 6.98 7.16
C GLN A 133 -1.38 6.36 7.24
N TYR A 134 -1.33 5.02 7.18
CA TYR A 134 -0.09 4.28 7.08
C TYR A 134 0.35 4.17 5.62
N ARG A 135 1.41 4.91 5.26
CA ARG A 135 2.07 4.76 3.96
C ARG A 135 3.00 3.56 3.98
N SER A 136 2.44 2.35 3.94
CA SER A 136 3.21 1.11 3.79
C SER A 136 3.46 0.79 2.31
N PRO A 137 4.51 0.00 1.97
CA PRO A 137 4.73 -0.45 0.60
C PRO A 137 3.53 -1.20 0.00
N LEU A 138 2.82 -1.97 0.82
CA LEU A 138 1.58 -2.63 0.42
C LEU A 138 0.47 -1.62 0.13
N ALA A 139 0.28 -0.64 1.02
CA ALA A 139 -0.72 0.42 0.82
C ALA A 139 -0.42 1.23 -0.45
N LEU A 140 0.86 1.48 -0.74
CA LEU A 140 1.27 2.16 -1.98
C LEU A 140 1.04 1.29 -3.23
N ALA A 141 1.34 -0.02 -3.15
CA ALA A 141 1.08 -0.95 -4.24
C ALA A 141 -0.43 -1.05 -4.54
N GLN A 142 -1.25 -1.17 -3.49
CA GLN A 142 -2.71 -1.19 -3.60
C GLN A 142 -3.24 0.14 -4.15
N ALA A 143 -2.78 1.28 -3.63
CA ALA A 143 -3.18 2.60 -4.12
C ALA A 143 -2.84 2.81 -5.61
N ARG A 144 -1.73 2.25 -6.10
CA ARG A 144 -1.41 2.26 -7.54
C ARG A 144 -2.38 1.40 -8.35
N GLN A 145 -2.68 0.19 -7.89
CA GLN A 145 -3.65 -0.69 -8.55
C GLN A 145 -5.04 -0.04 -8.61
N ASP A 146 -5.48 0.58 -7.51
CA ASP A 146 -6.76 1.30 -7.44
C ASP A 146 -6.78 2.49 -8.41
N ALA A 147 -5.67 3.24 -8.50
CA ALA A 147 -5.54 4.36 -9.42
C ALA A 147 -5.60 3.92 -10.89
N GLU A 148 -4.89 2.84 -11.24
CA GLU A 148 -4.91 2.25 -12.58
C GLU A 148 -6.31 1.73 -12.97
N ALA A 149 -6.98 1.02 -12.05
CA ALA A 149 -8.34 0.53 -12.25
C ALA A 149 -9.33 1.67 -12.47
N THR A 150 -9.22 2.73 -11.67
CA THR A 150 -10.08 3.92 -11.79
C THR A 150 -9.85 4.63 -13.11
N LEU A 151 -8.59 4.82 -13.51
CA LEU A 151 -8.26 5.47 -14.79
C LEU A 151 -8.75 4.64 -15.99
N SER A 152 -8.64 3.32 -15.92
CA SER A 152 -9.18 2.40 -16.93
C SER A 152 -10.70 2.50 -17.03
N TRP A 153 -11.40 2.58 -15.89
CA TRP A 153 -12.85 2.75 -15.86
C TRP A 153 -13.27 4.10 -16.48
N VAL A 154 -12.64 5.21 -16.09
CA VAL A 154 -12.91 6.55 -16.67
C VAL A 154 -12.67 6.55 -18.18
N SER A 155 -11.58 5.91 -18.63
CA SER A 155 -11.28 5.76 -20.06
C SER A 155 -12.31 4.91 -20.81
N SER A 156 -12.93 3.93 -20.13
CA SER A 156 -13.95 3.05 -20.71
C SER A 156 -15.31 3.73 -20.87
N ILE A 157 -15.65 4.69 -19.99
CA ILE A 157 -16.91 5.45 -20.07
C ILE A 157 -16.79 6.71 -20.93
N SER A 158 -15.57 7.21 -21.16
CA SER A 158 -15.34 8.40 -22.00
C SER A 158 -15.97 8.33 -23.40
N PRO A 159 -15.97 7.18 -24.12
CA PRO A 159 -16.63 7.05 -25.43
C PRO A 159 -18.16 7.07 -25.36
N LEU A 160 -18.77 6.85 -24.19
CA LEU A 160 -20.23 6.88 -24.02
C LEU A 160 -20.81 8.30 -24.09
N GLY A 161 -19.95 9.33 -24.11
CA GLY A 161 -20.33 10.72 -24.34
C GLY A 161 -20.43 11.58 -23.07
N GLY A 162 -20.87 12.83 -23.27
CA GLY A 162 -20.87 13.84 -22.21
C GLY A 162 -21.81 13.54 -21.04
N GLU A 163 -22.89 12.80 -21.26
CA GLU A 163 -23.84 12.42 -20.21
C GLU A 163 -23.24 11.41 -19.22
N ALA A 164 -22.47 10.43 -19.71
CA ALA A 164 -21.72 9.50 -18.85
C ALA A 164 -20.61 10.22 -18.07
N MET A 165 -19.93 11.17 -18.70
CA MET A 165 -18.89 11.97 -18.05
C MET A 165 -19.43 12.99 -17.04
N ALA A 166 -20.69 13.44 -17.19
CA ALA A 166 -21.35 14.33 -16.25
C ALA A 166 -21.57 13.69 -14.86
N ALA A 167 -21.56 12.36 -14.78
CA ALA A 167 -21.63 11.62 -13.53
C ALA A 167 -20.28 11.60 -12.76
N VAL A 168 -19.16 11.99 -13.39
CA VAL A 168 -17.81 11.92 -12.79
C VAL A 168 -17.40 13.29 -12.25
N ASP A 169 -17.13 13.38 -10.94
CA ASP A 169 -16.45 14.55 -10.38
C ASP A 169 -14.97 14.54 -10.76
N MET A 170 -14.63 15.18 -11.88
CA MET A 170 -13.27 15.27 -12.38
C MET A 170 -12.32 15.99 -11.41
N ALA A 171 -12.82 16.92 -10.60
CA ALA A 171 -12.01 17.65 -9.62
C ALA A 171 -11.75 16.80 -8.36
N GLY A 172 -12.74 16.01 -7.93
CA GLY A 172 -12.58 14.99 -6.90
C GLY A 172 -11.63 13.88 -7.33
N LEU A 173 -11.82 13.35 -8.54
CA LEU A 173 -10.97 12.30 -9.13
C LEU A 173 -9.50 12.73 -9.20
N ALA A 174 -9.22 13.93 -9.71
CA ALA A 174 -7.85 14.43 -9.82
C ALA A 174 -7.16 14.57 -8.45
N ARG A 175 -7.89 15.02 -7.42
CA ARG A 175 -7.37 15.11 -6.05
C ARG A 175 -7.12 13.74 -5.44
N TRP A 176 -8.05 12.81 -5.61
CA TRP A 176 -7.90 11.44 -5.13
C TRP A 176 -6.72 10.73 -5.81
N LEU A 177 -6.60 10.81 -7.14
CA LEU A 177 -5.46 10.25 -7.87
C LEU A 177 -4.12 10.83 -7.41
N ALA A 178 -4.08 12.14 -7.17
CA ALA A 178 -2.89 12.79 -6.65
C ALA A 178 -2.51 12.27 -5.25
N GLU A 179 -3.48 12.08 -4.36
CA GLU A 179 -3.25 11.49 -3.03
C GLU A 179 -2.77 10.04 -3.12
N SER A 180 -3.45 9.20 -3.92
CA SER A 180 -3.12 7.78 -4.13
C SER A 180 -1.73 7.58 -4.72
N MET A 181 -1.27 8.47 -5.59
CA MET A 181 0.07 8.42 -6.19
C MET A 181 1.15 9.14 -5.36
N GLY A 182 0.78 9.77 -4.23
CA GLY A 182 1.71 10.50 -3.37
C GLY A 182 2.17 11.84 -3.91
N VAL A 183 1.40 12.45 -4.82
CA VAL A 183 1.65 13.80 -5.36
C VAL A 183 1.45 14.83 -4.24
N PRO A 184 2.42 15.74 -4.01
CA PRO A 184 2.29 16.81 -3.03
C PRO A 184 1.04 17.69 -3.25
N SER A 185 0.28 17.95 -2.20
CA SER A 185 -0.97 18.72 -2.26
C SER A 185 -0.79 20.19 -2.65
N ASN A 186 0.43 20.73 -2.54
CA ASN A 186 0.77 22.07 -3.04
C ASN A 186 0.76 22.19 -4.56
N LEU A 187 0.76 21.06 -5.29
CA LEU A 187 0.61 21.02 -6.75
C LEU A 187 -0.86 21.04 -7.18
N LEU A 188 -1.79 20.81 -6.26
CA LEU A 188 -3.21 20.87 -6.52
C LEU A 188 -3.72 22.29 -6.29
N ARG A 189 -4.62 22.76 -7.17
CA ARG A 189 -5.33 23.99 -6.90
C ARG A 189 -6.10 23.81 -5.59
N PRO A 190 -6.04 24.79 -4.66
CA PRO A 190 -6.87 24.75 -3.47
C PRO A 190 -8.31 24.58 -3.92
N SER A 191 -9.04 23.67 -3.27
CA SER A 191 -10.46 23.49 -3.55
C SER A 191 -11.10 24.85 -3.32
N SER A 192 -11.43 25.56 -4.40
CA SER A 192 -12.42 26.61 -4.28
C SER A 192 -13.63 25.90 -3.67
N PRO A 193 -14.17 26.36 -2.52
CA PRO A 193 -15.50 25.94 -2.16
C PRO A 193 -16.33 26.16 -3.42
N ALA A 194 -17.06 25.12 -3.85
CA ALA A 194 -18.05 25.27 -4.89
C ALA A 194 -18.83 26.53 -4.53
N THR A 195 -18.75 27.56 -5.36
CA THR A 195 -19.51 28.80 -5.14
C THR A 195 -20.95 28.36 -4.91
N PRO A 196 -21.52 28.51 -3.71
CA PRO A 196 -22.96 28.38 -3.54
C PRO A 196 -23.52 29.65 -4.15
N GLY A 197 -23.73 29.63 -5.46
CA GLY A 197 -24.05 30.84 -6.21
C GLY A 197 -23.62 30.75 -7.67
N ALA A 198 -24.17 29.80 -8.41
CA ALA A 198 -24.77 30.22 -9.67
C ALA A 198 -25.82 31.28 -9.26
N GLY A 199 -25.52 32.54 -9.56
CA GLY A 199 -26.12 33.70 -8.92
C GLY A 199 -27.63 33.58 -8.79
N LEU A 200 -28.12 33.72 -7.56
CA LEU A 200 -29.38 34.42 -7.37
C LEU A 200 -29.18 35.78 -8.08
N PRO A 201 -29.98 36.12 -9.10
CA PRO A 201 -29.91 37.44 -9.70
C PRO A 201 -30.03 38.45 -8.55
N ASP A 202 -29.11 39.40 -8.54
CA ASP A 202 -29.06 40.48 -7.56
C ASP A 202 -30.48 41.01 -7.31
N MET A 203 -31.09 40.70 -6.16
CA MET A 203 -32.50 41.05 -5.92
C MET A 203 -32.70 42.56 -5.90
N SER A 204 -31.64 43.34 -5.70
CA SER A 204 -31.64 44.80 -5.90
C SER A 204 -31.83 45.21 -7.37
N ALA A 205 -31.28 44.46 -8.32
CA ALA A 205 -31.48 44.72 -9.74
C ALA A 205 -32.93 44.37 -10.18
N LEU A 206 -33.49 43.28 -9.64
CA LEU A 206 -34.89 42.87 -9.91
C LEU A 206 -35.92 43.84 -9.32
N MET A 207 -35.67 44.45 -8.16
CA MET A 207 -36.56 45.48 -7.61
C MET A 207 -36.59 46.78 -8.43
N THR A 208 -35.52 47.04 -9.19
CA THR A 208 -35.40 48.24 -10.04
C THR A 208 -36.07 48.05 -11.41
N SER A 209 -36.26 46.80 -11.85
CA SER A 209 -36.85 46.45 -13.15
C SER A 209 -38.31 46.01 -13.10
N LEU A 210 -39.00 46.13 -11.96
CA LEU A 210 -40.42 45.80 -11.85
C LEU A 210 -41.28 46.79 -12.67
N PRO A 211 -42.16 46.32 -13.57
CA PRO A 211 -43.06 47.19 -14.32
C PRO A 211 -44.00 47.91 -13.35
N ARG A 212 -43.96 49.24 -13.39
CA ARG A 212 -44.87 50.09 -12.63
C ARG A 212 -46.01 50.53 -13.55
N THR A 213 -47.18 50.75 -12.96
CA THR A 213 -48.28 51.43 -13.65
C THR A 213 -47.85 52.83 -14.10
N ALA A 214 -48.53 53.42 -15.08
CA ALA A 214 -48.18 54.74 -15.64
C ALA A 214 -48.08 55.87 -14.57
N ASP A 215 -48.73 55.69 -13.41
CA ASP A 215 -48.70 56.62 -12.27
C ASP A 215 -47.56 56.33 -11.26
N GLY A 216 -46.71 55.33 -11.50
CA GLY A 216 -45.46 55.09 -10.77
C GLY A 216 -45.60 54.65 -9.30
N ALA A 217 -46.81 54.56 -8.76
CA ALA A 217 -47.10 54.29 -7.35
C ALA A 217 -47.47 52.84 -7.04
N SER A 218 -47.80 52.01 -8.03
CA SER A 218 -48.19 50.60 -7.85
C SER A 218 -47.52 49.67 -8.86
N LEU A 219 -47.32 48.41 -8.44
CA LEU A 219 -46.79 47.35 -9.29
C LEU A 219 -47.85 46.92 -10.31
N ASP A 220 -47.47 46.85 -11.59
CA ASP A 220 -48.34 46.32 -12.64
C ASP A 220 -48.37 44.79 -12.54
N LEU A 221 -49.39 44.28 -11.85
CA LEU A 221 -49.59 42.85 -11.59
C LEU A 221 -49.77 42.04 -12.87
N THR A 222 -50.28 42.64 -13.95
CA THR A 222 -50.52 41.96 -15.24
C THR A 222 -49.21 41.78 -16.01
N ALA A 223 -48.34 42.78 -15.99
CA ALA A 223 -47.00 42.68 -16.56
C ALA A 223 -46.10 41.72 -15.75
N LEU A 224 -46.26 41.69 -14.42
CA LEU A 224 -45.54 40.78 -13.53
C LEU A 224 -45.94 39.32 -13.75
N GLU A 225 -47.22 39.04 -13.99
CA GLU A 225 -47.71 37.70 -14.33
C GLU A 225 -47.20 37.21 -15.70
N THR A 226 -47.03 38.12 -16.64
CA THR A 226 -46.49 37.83 -17.97
C THR A 226 -44.99 37.50 -17.91
N MET A 227 -44.20 38.29 -17.16
CA MET A 227 -42.78 38.02 -16.92
C MET A 227 -42.55 36.71 -16.16
N LEU A 228 -43.42 36.37 -15.20
CA LEU A 228 -43.30 35.12 -14.44
C LEU A 228 -43.55 33.89 -15.33
N LYS A 229 -44.51 33.98 -16.28
CA LYS A 229 -44.79 32.93 -17.27
C LYS A 229 -43.69 32.78 -18.32
N GLU A 230 -42.96 33.85 -18.62
CA GLU A 230 -41.82 33.81 -19.56
C GLU A 230 -40.54 33.27 -18.88
N ALA A 231 -40.34 33.56 -17.59
CA ALA A 231 -39.20 33.07 -16.80
C ALA A 231 -39.35 31.61 -16.34
N LEU A 232 -40.57 31.16 -16.00
CA LEU A 232 -40.90 29.75 -15.76
C LEU A 232 -41.50 29.15 -17.04
N GLY A 233 -40.67 28.58 -17.90
CA GLY A 233 -41.14 27.78 -19.05
C GLY A 233 -42.11 26.64 -18.67
N PRO A 234 -42.71 25.94 -19.65
CA PRO A 234 -43.99 25.21 -19.51
C PRO A 234 -44.01 23.93 -18.65
N GLN A 235 -43.08 23.72 -17.72
CA GLN A 235 -42.93 22.44 -16.99
C GLN A 235 -43.33 22.42 -15.50
N ALA A 236 -43.87 23.49 -14.93
CA ALA A 236 -44.33 23.45 -13.53
C ALA A 236 -45.81 23.06 -13.41
N ALA A 237 -46.13 21.78 -13.63
CA ALA A 237 -47.39 21.21 -13.14
C ALA A 237 -47.33 21.15 -11.60
N VAL A 238 -48.14 21.99 -10.96
CA VAL A 238 -48.31 22.06 -9.50
C VAL A 238 -48.84 20.72 -9.00
N SER A 239 -48.01 19.99 -8.25
CA SER A 239 -48.45 18.86 -7.41
C SER A 239 -49.03 19.42 -6.10
N PRO A 240 -50.23 18.99 -5.64
CA PRO A 240 -50.87 19.59 -4.47
C PRO A 240 -50.20 19.13 -3.16
N LEU A 241 -50.09 20.09 -2.22
CA LEU A 241 -49.56 19.93 -0.86
C LEU A 241 -50.28 18.81 -0.06
N PRO A 242 -49.58 18.11 0.85
CA PRO A 242 -50.18 17.05 1.67
C PRO A 242 -51.09 17.62 2.76
N GLN A 243 -52.29 17.04 2.91
CA GLN A 243 -53.24 17.38 3.97
C GLN A 243 -52.81 16.76 5.30
N GLU A 244 -52.78 17.57 6.35
CA GLU A 244 -52.68 17.14 7.75
C GLU A 244 -53.88 16.24 8.12
N VAL A 245 -53.60 15.03 8.58
CA VAL A 245 -54.59 14.18 9.25
C VAL A 245 -54.36 14.29 10.75
N THR A 246 -55.21 15.10 11.39
CA THR A 246 -55.45 15.12 12.84
C THR A 246 -55.93 13.75 13.31
N HIS A 247 -55.20 13.17 14.26
CA HIS A 247 -55.69 12.08 15.11
C HIS A 247 -55.98 12.63 16.50
N GLU A 248 -57.23 12.51 16.95
CA GLU A 248 -57.61 12.58 18.36
C GLU A 248 -58.89 11.73 18.53
N PRO A 249 -59.19 11.23 19.74
CA PRO A 249 -58.36 10.45 20.65
C PRO A 249 -58.64 8.94 20.58
#